data_AF-A0A7K0G541-F1
#
_entry.id   AF-A0A7K0G541-F1
#
_cell.length_a   1.000
_cell.length_b   1.000
_cell.length_c   1.000
_cell.angle_alpha   90.00
_cell.angle_beta   90.00
_cell.angle_gamma   90.00
#
_symmetry.space_group_name_H-M   'P 1'
#
loop_
_entity.id
_entity.type
_entity.pdbx_description
1 polymer ?
#
loop_
_entity_poly.entity_id
_entity_poly.type
_entity_poly.pdbx_seq_one_letter_code
_entity_poly.pdbx_strand_id
1 'polypeptide(L)'
;MKIISTRELRNETKTYFELAEKERVAVKRGKKFVNFVVTDEPDSQFFSEDWIKEFLAIPEKYRCNPFDISPSGDMYWADKRNIKQLKNRLSKPAESNPITASTPEELKSVLDSL
;
A
#
# COMPACT_ATOMS: atom_id res chain seq x y z
N MET A 1 -9.68 -17.58 4.72
CA MET A 1 -9.76 -17.16 3.30
C MET A 1 -9.83 -18.41 2.44
N LYS A 2 -10.94 -18.60 1.72
CA LYS A 2 -11.19 -19.77 0.87
C LYS A 2 -10.78 -19.48 -0.57
N ILE A 3 -10.04 -20.38 -1.21
CA ILE A 3 -9.67 -20.28 -2.62
C ILE A 3 -10.41 -21.36 -3.40
N ILE A 4 -11.11 -20.99 -4.47
CA ILE A 4 -11.88 -21.89 -5.33
C ILE A 4 -11.43 -21.78 -6.78
N SER A 5 -11.61 -22.83 -7.56
CA SER A 5 -11.37 -22.80 -9.01
C SER A 5 -12.53 -22.15 -9.76
N THR A 6 -12.27 -21.73 -10.99
CA THR A 6 -13.33 -21.27 -11.91
C THR A 6 -14.40 -22.32 -12.19
N ARG A 7 -14.07 -23.61 -12.10
CA ARG A 7 -15.01 -24.71 -12.30
C ARG A 7 -15.93 -24.90 -11.10
N GLU A 8 -15.39 -24.85 -9.89
CA GLU A 8 -16.17 -24.90 -8.65
C GLU A 8 -17.10 -23.69 -8.57
N LEU A 9 -16.58 -22.49 -8.86
CA LEU A 9 -17.41 -21.30 -8.95
C LEU A 9 -18.58 -21.50 -9.92
N ARG A 10 -18.33 -22.02 -11.12
CA ARG A 10 -19.38 -22.23 -12.12
C ARG A 10 -20.46 -23.19 -11.62
N ASN A 11 -20.07 -24.25 -10.93
CA ASN A 11 -20.99 -25.31 -10.53
C ASN A 11 -21.81 -24.94 -9.29
N GLU A 12 -21.22 -24.18 -8.37
CA GLU A 12 -21.80 -23.91 -7.04
C GLU A 12 -21.79 -22.40 -6.75
N THR A 13 -22.10 -21.59 -7.76
CA THR A 13 -21.96 -20.13 -7.71
C THR A 13 -22.69 -19.52 -6.52
N LYS A 14 -23.94 -19.96 -6.30
CA LYS A 14 -24.79 -19.45 -5.21
C LYS A 14 -24.15 -19.70 -3.85
N THR A 15 -23.66 -20.91 -3.61
CA THR A 15 -23.01 -21.30 -2.35
C THR A 15 -21.80 -20.42 -2.06
N TYR A 16 -21.00 -20.07 -3.07
CA TYR A 16 -19.81 -19.25 -2.88
C TYR A 16 -20.12 -17.75 -2.73
N PHE A 17 -21.24 -17.25 -3.26
CA PHE A 17 -21.72 -15.90 -2.93
C PHE A 17 -22.20 -15.83 -1.47
N GLU A 18 -23.01 -16.80 -1.03
CA GLU A 18 -23.45 -16.90 0.37
C GLU A 18 -22.26 -17.07 1.34
N LEU A 19 -21.20 -17.74 0.88
CA LEU A 19 -19.96 -17.87 1.66
C LEU A 19 -19.14 -16.58 1.67
N ALA A 20 -19.09 -15.86 0.55
CA ALA A 20 -18.35 -14.60 0.41
C ALA A 20 -18.95 -13.44 1.23
N GLU A 21 -20.24 -13.51 1.58
CA GLU A 21 -20.87 -12.62 2.56
C GLU A 21 -20.34 -12.84 3.99
N LYS A 22 -19.87 -14.05 4.30
CA LYS A 22 -19.49 -14.44 5.67
C LYS A 22 -17.98 -14.50 5.87
N GLU A 23 -17.24 -14.90 4.85
CA GLU A 23 -15.79 -15.00 4.90
C GLU A 23 -15.13 -14.64 3.56
N ARG A 24 -13.83 -14.36 3.59
CA ARG A 24 -13.09 -13.94 2.37
C ARG A 24 -12.95 -15.13 1.41
N VAL A 25 -13.55 -15.02 0.22
CA VAL A 25 -13.46 -16.01 -0.87
C VAL A 25 -12.73 -15.43 -2.08
N ALA A 26 -11.85 -16.22 -2.70
CA ALA A 26 -11.12 -15.86 -3.91
C ALA A 26 -11.17 -16.95 -4.97
N VAL A 27 -11.26 -16.58 -6.25
CA VAL A 27 -11.36 -17.48 -7.40
C VAL A 27 -10.06 -17.50 -8.17
N LYS A 28 -9.47 -18.68 -8.34
CA LYS A 28 -8.29 -18.91 -9.16
C LYS A 28 -8.66 -19.05 -10.64
N ARG A 29 -8.25 -18.09 -11.46
CA ARG A 29 -8.40 -18.07 -12.93
C ARG A 29 -7.03 -18.10 -13.59
N GLY A 30 -6.58 -19.29 -13.97
CA GLY A 30 -5.23 -19.52 -14.49
C GLY A 30 -4.18 -19.17 -13.43
N LYS A 31 -3.34 -18.17 -13.71
CA LYS A 31 -2.31 -17.65 -12.77
C LYS A 31 -2.81 -16.47 -11.91
N LYS A 32 -4.03 -15.98 -12.13
CA LYS A 32 -4.59 -14.81 -11.42
C LYS A 32 -5.64 -15.24 -10.39
N PHE A 33 -5.88 -14.39 -9.39
CA PHE A 33 -6.95 -14.54 -8.40
C PHE A 33 -7.94 -13.38 -8.49
N VAL A 34 -9.22 -13.66 -8.29
CA VAL A 34 -10.31 -12.67 -8.24
C VAL A 34 -10.98 -12.79 -6.89
N ASN A 35 -10.97 -11.74 -6.07
CA ASN A 35 -11.66 -11.75 -4.78
C ASN A 35 -13.15 -11.53 -4.99
N PHE A 36 -13.98 -12.28 -4.28
CA PHE A 36 -15.39 -11.93 -4.13
C PHE A 36 -15.53 -10.89 -3.04
N VAL A 37 -16.23 -9.83 -3.39
CA VAL A 37 -16.68 -8.80 -2.47
C VAL A 37 -18.17 -8.69 -2.73
N VAL A 38 -18.97 -9.18 -1.80
CA VAL A 38 -20.41 -9.00 -1.85
C VAL A 38 -20.71 -7.69 -1.14
N THR A 39 -21.29 -6.75 -1.87
CA THR A 39 -21.58 -5.39 -1.42
C THR A 39 -22.88 -4.95 -2.08
N ASP A 40 -23.66 -4.13 -1.38
CA ASP A 40 -24.81 -3.44 -1.95
C ASP A 40 -24.38 -2.22 -2.77
N GLU A 41 -23.12 -1.77 -2.61
CA GLU A 41 -22.54 -0.58 -3.24
C GLU A 41 -21.31 -0.96 -4.07
N PRO A 42 -21.47 -1.25 -5.38
CA PRO A 42 -20.40 -1.78 -6.23
C PRO A 42 -19.28 -0.79 -6.52
N ASP A 43 -19.56 0.51 -6.42
CA ASP A 43 -18.61 1.60 -6.70
C ASP A 43 -17.86 2.07 -5.46
N SER A 44 -18.08 1.46 -4.29
CA SER A 44 -17.40 1.82 -3.06
C SER A 44 -15.92 1.39 -3.08
N GLN A 45 -15.04 2.31 -2.65
CA GLN A 45 -13.62 2.01 -2.54
C GLN A 45 -13.36 1.20 -1.26
N PHE A 46 -12.85 -0.02 -1.42
CA PHE A 46 -12.55 -0.89 -0.28
C PHE A 46 -11.20 -0.55 0.34
N PHE A 47 -11.22 -0.12 1.60
CA PHE A 47 -10.03 0.08 2.43
C PHE A 47 -9.89 -1.09 3.42
N SER A 48 -8.67 -1.47 3.78
CA SER A 48 -8.45 -2.41 4.88
C SER A 48 -8.72 -1.73 6.24
N GLU A 49 -9.05 -2.52 7.26
CA GLU A 49 -9.20 -2.01 8.64
C GLU A 49 -7.93 -1.31 9.13
N ASP A 50 -6.76 -1.88 8.78
CA ASP A 50 -5.45 -1.28 9.08
C ASP A 50 -5.31 0.11 8.43
N TRP A 51 -5.73 0.25 7.17
CA TRP A 51 -5.68 1.54 6.47
C TRP A 51 -6.56 2.59 7.15
N ILE A 52 -7.79 2.23 7.55
CA ILE A 52 -8.71 3.15 8.24
C ILE A 52 -8.14 3.59 9.60
N LYS A 53 -7.61 2.63 10.37
CA LYS A 53 -7.02 2.87 11.69
C LYS A 53 -5.83 3.84 11.59
N GLU A 54 -4.95 3.61 10.62
CA GLU A 54 -3.82 4.48 10.33
C GLU A 54 -4.27 5.88 9.89
N PHE A 55 -5.30 5.97 9.04
CA PHE A 55 -5.82 7.26 8.56
C PHE A 55 -6.39 8.11 9.70
N LEU A 56 -7.17 7.49 10.60
CA LEU A 56 -7.75 8.17 11.74
C LEU A 56 -6.72 8.58 12.79
N ALA A 57 -5.59 7.86 12.88
CA ALA A 57 -4.47 8.23 13.75
C ALA A 57 -3.80 9.56 13.36
N ILE A 58 -3.95 10.01 12.10
CA ILE A 58 -3.49 11.34 11.68
C ILE A 58 -4.41 12.40 12.29
N PRO A 59 -3.91 13.45 12.96
CA PRO A 59 -4.75 14.53 13.47
C PRO A 59 -5.48 15.26 12.34
N GLU A 60 -6.76 15.62 12.53
CA GLU A 60 -7.64 16.18 11.50
C GLU A 60 -7.03 17.38 10.75
N LYS A 61 -6.40 18.31 11.47
CA LYS A 61 -5.69 19.47 10.89
C LYS A 61 -4.62 19.09 9.85
N TYR A 62 -4.08 17.88 9.93
CA TYR A 62 -3.03 17.37 9.05
C TYR A 62 -3.54 16.38 8.00
N ARG A 63 -4.82 15.97 8.05
CA ARG A 63 -5.37 15.07 7.03
C ARG A 63 -5.52 15.78 5.69
N CYS A 64 -5.30 15.04 4.61
CA CYS A 64 -5.66 15.39 3.23
C CYS A 64 -6.12 14.15 2.47
N ASN A 65 -6.78 14.35 1.34
CA ASN A 65 -7.10 13.24 0.44
C ASN A 65 -5.80 12.69 -0.17
N PRO A 66 -5.40 11.43 0.12
CA PRO A 66 -4.18 10.88 -0.42
C PRO A 66 -4.23 10.72 -1.94
N PHE A 67 -5.41 10.57 -2.53
CA PHE A 67 -5.61 10.38 -3.97
C PHE A 67 -5.41 11.65 -4.79
N ASP A 68 -5.50 12.83 -4.17
CA ASP A 68 -5.19 14.10 -4.84
C ASP A 68 -3.70 14.22 -5.17
N ILE A 69 -2.86 13.45 -4.46
CA ILE A 69 -1.40 13.57 -4.52
C ILE A 69 -0.78 12.34 -5.19
N SER A 70 -1.32 11.16 -4.91
CA SER A 70 -0.82 9.90 -5.46
C SER A 70 -1.97 8.95 -5.77
N PRO A 71 -1.96 8.29 -6.94
CA PRO A 71 -2.96 7.28 -7.28
C PRO A 71 -2.91 6.03 -6.38
N SER A 72 -1.87 5.87 -5.55
CA SER A 72 -1.74 4.75 -4.62
C SER A 72 -2.64 4.85 -3.38
N GLY A 73 -3.04 6.06 -2.98
CA GLY A 73 -3.84 6.24 -1.75
C GLY A 73 -3.09 5.91 -0.45
N ASP A 74 -1.75 5.89 -0.47
CA ASP A 74 -0.97 5.49 0.70
C ASP A 74 -1.13 6.45 1.88
N MET A 75 -0.98 5.90 3.08
CA MET A 75 -1.01 6.65 4.34
C MET A 75 -0.01 7.81 4.38
N TYR A 76 1.13 7.64 3.72
CA TYR A 76 2.16 8.67 3.62
C TYR A 76 1.60 9.97 3.03
N TRP A 77 0.73 9.86 2.00
CA TRP A 77 0.12 10.98 1.30
C TRP A 77 -1.12 11.54 2.00
N ALA A 78 -1.67 10.82 2.98
CA ALA A 78 -2.80 11.28 3.78
C ALA A 78 -2.40 12.34 4.83
N ASP A 79 -1.10 12.51 5.12
CA ASP A 79 -0.58 13.45 6.12
C ASP A 79 0.17 14.65 5.49
N LYS A 80 -0.40 15.85 5.65
CA LYS A 80 0.19 17.15 5.25
C LYS A 80 1.61 17.37 5.77
N ARG A 81 1.98 16.80 6.92
CA ARG A 81 3.32 16.93 7.51
C ARG A 81 4.36 16.20 6.67
N ASN A 82 4.04 15.00 6.18
CA ASN A 82 4.93 14.23 5.31
C ASN A 82 5.19 14.98 4.01
N ILE A 83 4.12 15.51 3.41
CA ILE A 83 4.19 16.31 2.18
C ILE A 83 5.06 17.56 2.40
N LYS A 84 4.91 18.25 3.54
CA LYS A 84 5.74 19.40 3.89
C LYS A 84 7.21 19.02 4.06
N GLN A 85 7.50 17.92 4.74
CA GLN A 85 8.87 17.43 4.92
C GLN A 85 9.51 17.05 3.58
N LEU A 86 8.77 16.37 2.70
CA LEU A 86 9.24 16.01 1.37
C LEU A 86 9.57 17.25 0.54
N LYS A 87 8.66 18.24 0.52
CA LYS A 87 8.90 19.53 -0.14
C LYS A 87 10.15 20.22 0.40
N ASN A 88 10.34 20.22 1.71
CA ASN A 88 11.54 20.80 2.33
C ASN A 88 12.82 20.05 1.93
N ARG A 89 12.79 18.70 1.89
CA ARG A 89 13.95 17.89 1.47
C ARG A 89 14.30 18.10 0.00
N LEU A 90 13.29 18.19 -0.87
CA LEU A 90 13.47 18.46 -2.30
C LEU A 90 13.98 19.89 -2.56
N SER A 91 13.61 20.85 -1.71
CA SER A 91 14.08 22.24 -1.84
C SER A 91 15.53 22.45 -1.34
N LYS A 92 16.04 21.53 -0.52
CA LYS A 92 17.44 21.58 -0.08
C LYS A 92 18.31 20.95 -1.16
N PRO A 93 19.43 21.58 -1.55
CA PRO A 93 20.44 20.86 -2.32
C PRO A 93 20.83 19.62 -1.51
N ALA A 94 20.97 18.47 -2.17
CA ALA A 94 21.42 17.26 -1.50
C ALA A 94 22.73 17.60 -0.78
N GLU A 95 22.76 17.47 0.56
CA GLU A 95 24.01 17.26 1.28
C GLU A 95 24.51 15.87 0.88
N SER A 96 24.95 15.72 -0.37
CA SER A 96 25.98 14.74 -0.65
C SER A 96 27.17 15.21 0.19
N ASN A 97 27.41 14.56 1.32
CA ASN A 97 28.79 14.41 1.75
C ASN A 97 29.34 13.33 0.82
N PRO A 98 29.97 13.66 -0.33
CA PRO A 98 30.71 12.65 -1.05
C PRO A 98 31.71 12.07 -0.05
N ILE A 99 31.68 10.76 0.14
CA ILE A 99 32.78 10.08 0.83
C ILE A 99 33.96 10.16 -0.13
N THR A 100 34.73 11.24 -0.04
CA THR A 100 35.99 11.38 -0.76
C THR A 100 37.06 10.64 0.03
N ALA A 101 37.35 9.41 -0.38
CA ALA A 101 38.55 8.71 0.03
C ALA A 101 39.68 9.15 -0.91
N SER A 102 40.72 9.75 -0.34
CA SER A 102 41.88 10.23 -1.10
C SER A 102 42.94 9.14 -1.25
N THR A 103 42.82 8.06 -0.48
CA THR A 103 43.75 6.94 -0.49
C THR A 103 43.04 5.58 -0.60
N PRO A 104 43.70 4.55 -1.16
CA PRO A 104 43.14 3.19 -1.24
C PRO A 104 42.82 2.55 0.12
N GLU A 105 43.47 3.02 1.20
CA GLU A 105 43.29 2.51 2.56
C GLU A 105 42.00 3.04 3.20
N GLU A 106 41.66 4.31 2.94
CA GLU A 106 40.39 4.93 3.34
C GLU A 106 39.19 4.29 2.62
N LEU A 107 39.36 3.83 1.37
CA LEU A 107 38.29 3.11 0.67
C LEU A 107 37.98 1.76 1.32
N LYS A 108 39.01 1.03 1.75
CA LYS A 108 38.83 -0.27 2.41
C LYS A 108 38.13 -0.14 3.75
N SER A 109 38.53 0.84 4.57
CA SER A 109 37.91 1.05 5.88
C SER A 109 36.43 1.44 5.79
N VAL A 110 36.04 2.20 4.75
CA VAL A 110 34.64 2.52 4.48
C VAL A 110 33.88 1.28 4.02
N LEU A 111 34.47 0.47 3.13
CA LEU A 111 33.83 -0.73 2.60
C LEU A 111 33.59 -1.79 3.68
N ASP A 112 34.53 -1.93 4.62
CA ASP A 112 34.43 -2.86 5.75
C ASP A 112 33.44 -2.39 6.84
N SER A 113 33.00 -1.12 6.78
CA SER A 113 32.06 -0.51 7.74
C SER A 113 30.59 -0.51 7.29
N LEU A 114 30.30 -1.01 6.09
CA LEU A 114 28.95 -1.13 5.49
C LEU A 114 28.38 -2.54 5.70
#